data_AF-A0A931S8Z3-F1
#
_entry.id   AF-A0A931S8Z3-F1
#
_cell.length_a   1.000
_cell.length_b   1.000
_cell.length_c   1.000
_cell.angle_alpha   90.00
_cell.angle_beta   90.00
_cell.angle_gamma   90.00
#
_symmetry.space_group_name_H-M   'P 1'
#
loop_
_entity.id
_entity.type
_entity.pdbx_description
1 polymer ?
#
loop_
_entity_poly.entity_id
_entity_poly.type
_entity_poly.pdbx_seq_one_letter_code
_entity_poly.pdbx_strand_id
1 'polypeptide(L)'
;MNGPRQLRRRKLWRTIMYGWRGRIGLIFPSRGDTFVYEFYKMLPEGFIATPAINRVRAMVPVGSEREAELLAEIRRRVPVPFIVGARAEAEALMHLGIRRMVIATPFEEEITQRERRFLESQGFEVLSARGLGIRRNVDIGLVANEASYRLARELLAAHLEADGVFIPCPRWPVSVNLEALERDTGKPAVGSVQALLWKALRTLGYRQPILGYGRLMASLAD
;
A
#
# COMPACT_ATOMS: atom_id res chain seq x y z
N MET A 1 1.40 14.58 42.97
CA MET A 1 2.26 15.63 42.35
C MET A 1 3.33 14.97 41.48
N ASN A 2 3.11 14.88 40.17
CA ASN A 2 4.08 14.30 39.24
C ASN A 2 5.14 15.37 38.88
N GLY A 3 6.28 15.32 39.57
CA GLY A 3 7.33 16.33 39.45
C GLY A 3 8.05 16.37 38.08
N PRO A 4 8.81 17.45 37.81
CA PRO A 4 9.49 17.72 36.53
C PRO A 4 10.45 16.63 36.04
N ARG A 5 10.89 15.70 36.91
CA ARG A 5 11.73 14.54 36.55
C ARG A 5 11.00 13.50 35.68
N GLN A 6 9.70 13.26 35.88
CA GLN A 6 8.93 12.33 35.04
C GLN A 6 8.69 12.88 33.63
N LEU A 7 8.46 14.20 33.52
CA LEU A 7 8.28 14.89 32.24
C LEU A 7 9.58 14.86 31.41
N ARG A 8 10.73 15.09 32.05
CA ARG A 8 12.06 14.98 31.41
C ARG A 8 12.38 13.56 30.96
N ARG A 9 12.08 12.53 31.77
CA ARG A 9 12.21 11.13 31.35
C ARG A 9 11.36 10.83 30.12
N ARG A 10 10.06 11.16 30.13
CA ARG A 10 9.14 10.95 28.98
C ARG A 10 9.63 11.60 27.68
N LYS A 11 10.20 12.82 27.74
CA LYS A 11 10.84 13.44 26.57
C LYS A 11 12.09 12.68 26.12
N LEU A 12 12.93 12.23 27.06
CA LEU A 12 14.16 11.50 26.77
C LEU A 12 13.91 10.14 26.08
N TRP A 13 12.89 9.38 26.50
CA TRP A 13 12.54 8.09 25.87
C TRP A 13 12.15 8.22 24.39
N ARG A 14 11.46 9.31 24.03
CA ARG A 14 11.07 9.60 22.64
C ARG A 14 12.26 9.91 21.73
N THR A 15 13.38 10.35 22.31
CA THR A 15 14.57 10.78 21.56
C THR A 15 15.62 9.67 21.41
N ILE A 16 15.51 8.55 22.15
CA ILE A 16 16.59 7.54 22.23
C ILE A 16 16.19 6.17 21.63
N MET A 17 14.90 5.81 21.57
CA MET A 17 14.48 4.45 21.16
C MET A 17 13.77 4.41 19.80
N TYR A 18 14.31 3.68 18.83
CA TYR A 18 13.58 3.35 17.60
C TYR A 18 12.32 2.54 17.91
N GLY A 19 11.22 2.82 17.18
CA GLY A 19 9.95 2.10 17.34
C GLY A 19 9.16 2.44 18.62
N TRP A 20 9.43 3.57 19.29
CA TRP A 20 8.74 3.98 20.52
C TRP A 20 7.22 4.25 20.35
N ARG A 21 6.75 4.47 19.12
CA ARG A 21 5.32 4.62 18.78
C ARG A 21 4.70 3.32 18.30
N GLY A 22 5.46 2.46 17.64
CA GLY A 22 4.93 1.22 17.08
C GLY A 22 5.95 0.43 16.27
N ARG A 23 5.64 -0.85 16.06
CA ARG A 23 6.40 -1.76 15.21
C ARG A 23 5.45 -2.44 14.23
N ILE A 24 5.78 -2.46 12.95
CA ILE A 24 4.95 -3.06 11.91
C ILE A 24 5.69 -4.25 11.32
N GLY A 25 5.12 -5.45 11.47
CA GLY A 25 5.61 -6.66 10.81
C GLY A 25 5.16 -6.73 9.36
N LEU A 26 6.09 -6.93 8.43
CA LEU A 26 5.80 -7.06 7.00
C LEU A 26 6.07 -8.50 6.54
N ILE A 27 5.04 -9.23 6.10
CA ILE A 27 5.20 -10.60 5.58
C ILE A 27 4.97 -10.58 4.07
N PHE A 28 5.98 -10.98 3.28
CA PHE A 28 5.90 -10.93 1.82
C PHE A 28 6.71 -12.05 1.12
N PRO A 29 6.29 -12.45 -0.11
CA PRO A 29 6.79 -13.65 -0.80
C PRO A 29 8.26 -13.67 -1.20
N SER A 30 8.97 -12.55 -1.13
CA SER A 30 10.18 -12.41 -1.94
C SER A 30 11.19 -11.41 -1.39
N ARG A 31 12.45 -11.57 -1.80
CA ARG A 31 13.57 -10.67 -1.52
C ARG A 31 13.43 -9.38 -2.33
N GLY A 32 12.39 -8.60 -2.05
CA GLY A 32 12.11 -7.34 -2.71
C GLY A 32 12.47 -6.16 -1.82
N ASP A 33 13.46 -5.40 -2.26
CA ASP A 33 14.03 -4.26 -1.54
C ASP A 33 13.07 -3.07 -1.60
N THR A 34 12.41 -2.88 -2.74
CA THR A 34 11.51 -1.75 -3.01
C THR A 34 10.41 -1.64 -1.96
N PHE A 35 9.75 -2.76 -1.62
CA PHE A 35 8.64 -2.74 -0.66
C PHE A 35 9.08 -2.15 0.67
N VAL A 36 10.16 -2.69 1.25
CA VAL A 36 10.69 -2.25 2.55
C VAL A 36 11.21 -0.82 2.45
N TYR A 37 11.89 -0.48 1.36
CA TYR A 37 12.47 0.85 1.14
C TYR A 37 11.40 1.95 1.01
N GLU A 38 10.37 1.75 0.17
CA GLU A 38 9.25 2.68 0.04
C GLU A 38 8.46 2.78 1.34
N PHE A 39 8.27 1.65 2.04
CA PHE A 39 7.63 1.64 3.35
C PHE A 39 8.37 2.56 4.34
N TYR A 40 9.70 2.46 4.41
CA TYR A 40 10.53 3.31 5.27
C TYR A 40 10.51 4.78 4.88
N LYS A 41 10.47 5.12 3.59
CA LYS A 41 10.36 6.52 3.13
C LYS A 41 9.12 7.22 3.67
N MET A 42 8.01 6.49 3.75
CA MET A 42 6.73 7.01 4.20
C MET A 42 6.50 6.83 5.70
N LEU A 43 7.34 6.05 6.39
CA LEU A 43 7.12 5.68 7.79
C LEU A 43 7.32 6.90 8.71
N PRO A 44 6.34 7.25 9.55
CA PRO A 44 6.49 8.39 10.45
C PRO A 44 7.50 8.11 11.56
N GLU A 45 8.11 9.19 12.08
CA GLU A 45 9.07 9.12 13.18
C GLU A 45 8.51 8.31 14.36
N GLY A 46 9.36 7.46 14.95
CA GLY A 46 9.03 6.64 16.10
C GLY A 46 8.39 5.29 15.75
N PHE A 47 8.20 4.98 14.47
CA PHE A 47 7.83 3.64 14.02
C PHE A 47 9.04 2.89 13.45
N ILE A 48 8.95 1.56 13.41
CA ILE A 48 9.92 0.69 12.72
C ILE A 48 9.18 -0.41 11.96
N ALA A 49 9.70 -0.80 10.80
CA ALA A 49 9.19 -1.90 10.01
C ALA A 49 10.11 -3.13 10.14
N THR A 50 9.56 -4.29 10.45
CA THR A 50 10.32 -5.54 10.59
C THR A 50 9.91 -6.52 9.49
N PRO A 51 10.71 -6.67 8.43
CA PRO A 51 10.38 -7.56 7.33
C PRO A 51 10.63 -9.03 7.66
N ALA A 52 9.73 -9.89 7.20
CA ALA A 52 9.86 -11.33 7.21
C ALA A 52 9.57 -11.86 5.80
N ILE A 53 10.60 -12.43 5.17
CA ILE A 53 10.49 -12.99 3.82
C ILE A 53 10.12 -14.46 3.96
N ASN A 54 8.97 -14.83 3.38
CA ASN A 54 8.48 -16.20 3.39
C ASN A 54 8.23 -16.67 1.96
N ARG A 55 8.31 -17.98 1.71
CA ARG A 55 7.93 -18.55 0.41
C ARG A 55 6.42 -18.70 0.34
N VAL A 56 5.77 -17.97 -0.57
CA VAL A 56 4.36 -18.21 -0.88
C VAL A 56 4.25 -19.50 -1.71
N ARG A 57 3.42 -20.43 -1.24
CA ARG A 57 3.14 -21.71 -1.92
C ARG A 57 1.84 -21.70 -2.71
N ALA A 58 0.86 -20.93 -2.23
CA ALA A 58 -0.45 -20.77 -2.87
C ALA A 58 -1.03 -19.41 -2.47
N MET A 59 -1.84 -18.82 -3.35
CA MET A 59 -2.67 -17.66 -3.03
C MET A 59 -4.10 -18.14 -2.78
N VAL A 60 -4.73 -17.60 -1.74
CA VAL A 60 -6.13 -17.87 -1.42
C VAL A 60 -6.98 -16.72 -2.00
N PRO A 61 -8.05 -17.01 -2.76
CA PRO A 61 -8.93 -15.97 -3.28
C PRO A 61 -9.53 -15.14 -2.15
N VAL A 62 -9.45 -13.82 -2.26
CA VAL A 62 -10.06 -12.91 -1.28
C VAL A 62 -11.58 -12.99 -1.40
N GLY A 63 -12.26 -12.99 -0.25
CA GLY A 63 -13.71 -13.17 -0.15
C GLY A 63 -14.16 -14.63 -0.14
N SER A 64 -13.25 -15.60 -0.36
CA SER A 64 -13.60 -17.02 -0.25
C SER A 64 -13.83 -17.46 1.19
N GLU A 65 -14.64 -18.49 1.37
CA GLU A 65 -14.82 -19.18 2.66
C GLU A 65 -13.47 -19.60 3.25
N ARG A 66 -12.57 -20.11 2.41
CA ARG A 66 -11.22 -20.49 2.81
C ARG A 66 -10.40 -19.32 3.37
N GLU A 67 -10.51 -18.13 2.77
CA GLU A 67 -9.86 -16.94 3.33
C GLU A 67 -10.45 -16.62 4.70
N ALA A 68 -11.79 -16.63 4.84
CA ALA A 68 -12.45 -16.34 6.10
C ALA A 68 -12.00 -17.28 7.24
N GLU A 69 -11.92 -18.58 6.97
CA GLU A 69 -11.39 -19.59 7.90
C GLU A 69 -9.95 -19.27 8.34
N LEU A 70 -9.06 -19.01 7.37
CA LEU A 70 -7.65 -18.71 7.65
C LEU A 70 -7.51 -17.43 8.47
N LEU A 71 -8.29 -16.39 8.17
CA LEU A 71 -8.27 -15.15 8.95
C LEU A 71 -8.78 -15.38 10.37
N ALA A 72 -9.79 -16.22 10.58
CA ALA A 72 -10.26 -16.60 11.91
C ALA A 72 -9.19 -17.39 12.69
N GLU A 73 -8.49 -18.31 12.03
CA GLU A 73 -7.38 -19.07 12.62
C GLU A 73 -6.22 -18.15 13.03
N ILE A 74 -5.82 -17.22 12.15
CA ILE A 74 -4.76 -16.25 12.45
C ILE A 74 -5.15 -15.37 13.64
N ARG A 75 -6.39 -14.84 13.68
CA ARG A 75 -6.89 -14.03 14.81
C ARG A 75 -6.82 -14.78 16.14
N ARG A 76 -7.09 -16.08 16.16
CA ARG A 76 -6.99 -16.91 17.37
C ARG A 76 -5.55 -17.12 17.84
N ARG A 77 -4.57 -17.14 16.92
CA ARG A 77 -3.16 -17.49 17.22
C ARG A 77 -2.25 -16.29 17.40
N VAL A 78 -2.58 -15.16 16.79
CA VAL A 78 -1.74 -13.97 16.72
C VAL A 78 -2.35 -12.88 17.60
N PRO A 79 -1.76 -12.55 18.76
CA PRO A 79 -2.32 -11.59 19.72
C PRO A 79 -2.04 -10.12 19.33
N VAL A 80 -1.77 -9.86 18.05
CA VAL A 80 -1.55 -8.52 17.51
C VAL A 80 -2.47 -8.26 16.32
N PRO A 81 -2.90 -7.00 16.09
CA PRO A 81 -3.66 -6.65 14.90
C PRO A 81 -2.87 -7.01 13.63
N PHE A 82 -3.58 -7.49 12.62
CA PHE A 82 -3.01 -7.76 11.30
C PHE A 82 -3.96 -7.28 10.21
N ILE A 83 -3.39 -7.06 9.03
CA ILE A 83 -4.10 -6.61 7.83
C ILE A 83 -3.77 -7.57 6.70
N VAL A 84 -4.65 -7.65 5.69
CA VAL A 84 -4.44 -8.43 4.47
C VAL A 84 -4.27 -7.45 3.32
N GLY A 85 -3.25 -7.65 2.48
CA GLY A 85 -2.87 -6.64 1.50
C GLY A 85 -3.95 -6.25 0.52
N ALA A 86 -4.51 -7.22 -0.19
CA ALA A 86 -5.61 -6.97 -1.13
C ALA A 86 -6.84 -6.31 -0.49
N ARG A 87 -7.14 -6.62 0.78
CA ARG A 87 -8.22 -5.96 1.53
C ARG A 87 -7.86 -4.52 1.87
N ALA A 88 -6.63 -4.27 2.31
CA ALA A 88 -6.13 -2.93 2.61
C ALA A 88 -6.13 -2.03 1.36
N GLU A 89 -5.78 -2.58 0.19
CA GLU A 89 -5.82 -1.89 -1.10
C GLU A 89 -7.25 -1.52 -1.50
N ALA A 90 -8.19 -2.47 -1.42
CA ALA A 90 -9.61 -2.20 -1.68
C ALA A 90 -10.17 -1.14 -0.72
N GLU A 91 -9.84 -1.21 0.57
CA GLU A 91 -10.25 -0.21 1.55
C GLU A 91 -9.66 1.19 1.26
N ALA A 92 -8.41 1.27 0.82
CA ALA A 92 -7.77 2.52 0.44
C ALA A 92 -8.43 3.17 -0.79
N LEU A 93 -8.75 2.36 -1.81
CA LEU A 93 -9.49 2.82 -2.99
C LEU A 93 -10.86 3.37 -2.62
N MET A 94 -11.62 2.63 -1.80
CA MET A 94 -12.94 3.07 -1.30
C MET A 94 -12.85 4.33 -0.46
N HIS A 95 -11.82 4.47 0.39
CA HIS A 95 -11.62 5.64 1.23
C HIS A 95 -11.43 6.93 0.40
N LEU A 96 -10.75 6.84 -0.75
CA LEU A 96 -10.60 7.95 -1.68
C LEU A 96 -11.79 8.13 -2.63
N GLY A 97 -12.86 7.36 -2.46
CA GLY A 97 -14.04 7.42 -3.32
C GLY A 97 -13.82 6.89 -4.74
N ILE A 98 -12.75 6.12 -4.98
CA ILE A 98 -12.47 5.55 -6.29
C ILE A 98 -13.38 4.35 -6.53
N ARG A 99 -14.28 4.45 -7.51
CA ARG A 99 -15.17 3.34 -7.93
C ARG A 99 -14.88 2.90 -9.36
N ARG A 100 -14.74 3.86 -10.27
CA ARG A 100 -14.30 3.69 -11.66
C ARG A 100 -12.83 4.00 -11.76
N MET A 101 -12.02 3.06 -12.22
CA MET A 101 -10.57 3.23 -12.21
C MET A 101 -9.89 2.71 -13.45
N VAL A 102 -8.68 3.21 -13.66
CA VAL A 102 -7.69 2.57 -14.52
C VAL A 102 -6.63 1.87 -13.68
N ILE A 103 -6.03 0.81 -14.22
CA ILE A 103 -5.01 0.01 -13.54
C ILE A 103 -3.71 0.06 -14.35
N ALA A 104 -2.63 0.51 -13.71
CA ALA A 104 -1.28 0.43 -14.25
C ALA A 104 -0.52 -0.69 -13.55
N THR A 105 0.01 -1.66 -14.28
CA THR A 105 0.81 -2.75 -13.70
C THR A 105 2.17 -2.87 -14.38
N PRO A 106 3.16 -3.50 -13.74
CA PRO A 106 4.40 -3.86 -14.42
C PRO A 106 4.28 -5.20 -15.19
N PHE A 107 3.20 -5.95 -15.02
CA PHE A 107 3.15 -7.38 -15.36
C PHE A 107 2.82 -7.66 -16.83
N GLU A 108 2.92 -8.93 -17.22
CA GLU A 108 2.34 -9.45 -18.46
C GLU A 108 0.81 -9.37 -18.45
N GLU A 109 0.22 -9.45 -19.64
CA GLU A 109 -1.22 -9.26 -19.87
C GLU A 109 -2.07 -10.22 -19.02
N GLU A 110 -1.68 -11.50 -18.91
CA GLU A 110 -2.42 -12.49 -18.14
C GLU A 110 -2.58 -12.08 -16.66
N ILE A 111 -1.50 -11.60 -16.04
CA ILE A 111 -1.49 -11.16 -14.65
C ILE A 111 -2.25 -9.83 -14.52
N THR A 112 -2.06 -8.92 -15.46
CA THR A 112 -2.80 -7.64 -15.51
C THR A 112 -4.32 -7.87 -15.55
N GLN A 113 -4.78 -8.78 -16.40
CA GLN A 113 -6.20 -9.12 -16.51
C GLN A 113 -6.71 -9.88 -15.29
N ARG A 114 -5.85 -10.61 -14.58
CA ARG A 114 -6.21 -11.22 -13.29
C ARG A 114 -6.45 -10.15 -12.22
N GLU A 115 -5.61 -9.11 -12.14
CA GLU A 115 -5.83 -7.97 -11.23
C GLU A 115 -7.13 -7.23 -11.55
N ARG A 116 -7.41 -7.00 -12.84
CA ARG A 116 -8.68 -6.45 -13.31
C ARG A 116 -9.88 -7.26 -12.79
N ARG A 117 -9.93 -8.56 -13.11
CA ARG A 117 -11.04 -9.44 -12.69
C ARG A 117 -11.18 -9.50 -11.19
N PHE A 118 -10.07 -9.45 -10.47
CA PHE A 118 -10.08 -9.43 -9.01
C PHE A 118 -10.80 -8.17 -8.49
N LEU A 119 -10.44 -6.98 -8.96
CA LEU A 119 -11.11 -5.74 -8.50
C LEU A 119 -12.57 -5.65 -8.96
N GLU A 120 -12.88 -6.11 -10.17
CA GLU A 120 -14.27 -6.21 -10.65
C GLU A 120 -15.11 -7.11 -9.72
N SER A 121 -14.55 -8.23 -9.24
CA SER A 121 -15.22 -9.10 -8.26
C SER A 121 -15.45 -8.44 -6.90
N GLN A 122 -14.73 -7.36 -6.58
CA GLN A 122 -14.91 -6.57 -5.37
C GLN A 122 -15.89 -5.38 -5.59
N GLY A 123 -16.50 -5.27 -6.77
CA GLY A 123 -17.49 -4.24 -7.09
C GLY A 123 -16.89 -2.92 -7.59
N PHE A 124 -15.64 -2.92 -8.05
CA PHE A 124 -15.05 -1.79 -8.77
C PHE A 124 -15.34 -1.90 -10.27
N GLU A 125 -15.40 -0.76 -10.95
CA GLU A 125 -15.49 -0.69 -12.41
C GLU A 125 -14.10 -0.39 -12.97
N VAL A 126 -13.52 -1.32 -13.72
CA VAL A 126 -12.19 -1.16 -14.32
C VAL A 126 -12.35 -0.74 -15.77
N LEU A 127 -12.10 0.54 -16.05
CA LEU A 127 -12.22 1.13 -17.39
C LEU A 127 -11.12 0.60 -18.32
N SER A 128 -9.90 0.50 -17.79
CA SER A 128 -8.73 0.01 -18.53
C SER A 128 -7.67 -0.55 -17.59
N ALA A 129 -6.97 -1.58 -18.03
CA ALA A 129 -5.84 -2.17 -17.33
C ALA A 129 -4.72 -2.40 -18.33
N ARG A 130 -3.55 -1.80 -18.10
CA ARG A 130 -2.36 -1.98 -18.95
C ARG A 130 -1.15 -2.38 -18.12
N GLY A 131 -0.40 -3.35 -18.63
CA GLY A 131 0.85 -3.84 -18.06
C GLY A 131 2.07 -3.41 -18.88
N LEU A 132 3.25 -3.34 -18.25
CA LEU A 132 4.54 -3.16 -18.95
C LEU A 132 5.09 -4.45 -19.58
N GLY A 133 4.46 -5.61 -19.36
CA GLY A 133 4.89 -6.87 -19.97
C GLY A 133 6.06 -7.56 -19.25
N ILE A 134 6.36 -7.20 -18.01
CA ILE A 134 7.51 -7.74 -17.28
C ILE A 134 7.16 -9.11 -16.70
N ARG A 135 7.84 -10.14 -17.21
CA ARG A 135 7.65 -11.54 -16.81
C ARG A 135 8.36 -11.91 -15.52
N ARG A 136 9.64 -11.57 -15.40
CA ARG A 136 10.43 -11.99 -14.24
C ARG A 136 10.18 -11.01 -13.10
N ASN A 137 9.69 -11.52 -11.98
CA ASN A 137 9.39 -10.70 -10.81
C ASN A 137 10.62 -9.90 -10.34
N VAL A 138 11.85 -10.44 -10.48
CA VAL A 138 13.08 -9.73 -10.09
C VAL A 138 13.35 -8.47 -10.91
N ASP A 139 12.87 -8.39 -12.15
CA ASP A 139 13.12 -7.25 -13.03
C ASP A 139 12.21 -6.06 -12.71
N ILE A 140 11.08 -6.29 -12.05
CA ILE A 140 10.10 -5.25 -11.71
C ILE A 140 10.73 -4.14 -10.84
N GLY A 141 11.65 -4.51 -9.94
CA GLY A 141 12.34 -3.54 -9.08
C GLY A 141 13.41 -2.72 -9.81
N LEU A 142 13.81 -3.14 -11.02
CA LEU A 142 14.81 -2.47 -11.86
C LEU A 142 14.19 -1.48 -12.84
N VAL A 143 12.86 -1.44 -12.93
CA VAL A 143 12.14 -0.51 -13.79
C VAL A 143 12.39 0.91 -13.30
N ALA A 144 12.67 1.83 -14.22
CA ALA A 144 12.82 3.24 -13.92
C ALA A 144 11.64 3.77 -13.11
N ASN A 145 11.91 4.57 -12.08
CA ASN A 145 10.88 5.08 -11.17
C ASN A 145 9.76 5.77 -11.95
N GLU A 146 10.09 6.55 -12.98
CA GLU A 146 9.13 7.34 -13.77
C GLU A 146 8.17 6.48 -14.60
N ALA A 147 8.45 5.19 -14.79
CA ALA A 147 7.61 4.31 -15.61
C ALA A 147 6.20 4.17 -15.03
N SER A 148 6.06 4.10 -13.70
CA SER A 148 4.75 4.03 -13.05
C SER A 148 3.95 5.32 -13.24
N TYR A 149 4.62 6.48 -13.12
CA TYR A 149 4.03 7.77 -13.43
C TYR A 149 3.54 7.86 -14.88
N ARG A 150 4.39 7.50 -15.86
CA ARG A 150 4.07 7.63 -17.28
C ARG A 150 2.87 6.79 -17.67
N LEU A 151 2.87 5.50 -17.31
CA LEU A 151 1.78 4.60 -17.63
C LEU A 151 0.46 5.02 -16.96
N ALA A 152 0.51 5.40 -15.68
CA ALA A 152 -0.67 5.84 -14.97
C ALA A 152 -1.25 7.15 -15.55
N ARG A 153 -0.39 8.11 -15.91
CA ARG A 153 -0.80 9.37 -16.53
C ARG A 153 -1.39 9.16 -17.92
N GLU A 154 -0.79 8.30 -18.75
CA GLU A 154 -1.34 7.94 -20.07
C GLU A 154 -2.74 7.33 -19.95
N LEU A 155 -2.93 6.40 -19.02
CA LEU A 155 -4.22 5.77 -18.78
C LEU A 155 -5.27 6.78 -18.31
N LEU A 156 -4.92 7.65 -17.36
CA LEU A 156 -5.86 8.69 -16.89
C LEU A 156 -6.21 9.70 -18.00
N ALA A 157 -5.26 10.04 -18.87
CA ALA A 157 -5.52 10.93 -20.00
C ALA A 157 -6.44 10.31 -21.06
N ALA A 158 -6.36 8.97 -21.24
CA ALA A 158 -7.22 8.23 -22.16
C ALA A 158 -8.63 7.95 -21.60
N HIS A 159 -8.81 8.08 -20.27
CA HIS A 159 -10.04 7.73 -19.55
C HIS A 159 -10.41 8.82 -18.53
N LEU A 160 -10.88 9.98 -19.03
CA LEU A 160 -11.18 11.16 -18.21
C LEU A 160 -12.29 10.93 -17.16
N GLU A 161 -13.17 9.97 -17.46
CA GLU A 161 -14.25 9.48 -16.61
C GLU A 161 -13.78 8.65 -15.41
N ALA A 162 -12.52 8.24 -15.36
CA ALA A 162 -11.95 7.53 -14.22
C ALA A 162 -11.97 8.40 -12.96
N ASP A 163 -12.36 7.82 -11.83
CA ASP A 163 -12.29 8.48 -10.53
C ASP A 163 -10.84 8.53 -10.02
N GLY A 164 -9.98 7.59 -10.43
CA GLY A 164 -8.56 7.53 -10.05
C GLY A 164 -7.81 6.38 -10.73
N VAL A 165 -6.56 6.18 -10.32
CA VAL A 165 -5.68 5.10 -10.79
C VAL A 165 -5.20 4.20 -9.66
N PHE A 166 -5.15 2.91 -9.92
CA PHE A 166 -4.56 1.92 -9.02
C PHE A 166 -3.30 1.28 -9.62
N ILE A 167 -2.28 1.11 -8.78
CA ILE A 167 -0.97 0.56 -9.15
C ILE A 167 -0.62 -0.64 -8.23
N PRO A 168 -1.15 -1.85 -8.51
CA PRO A 168 -1.06 -3.03 -7.65
C PRO A 168 0.27 -3.78 -7.74
N CYS A 169 1.37 -3.17 -7.30
CA CYS A 169 2.61 -3.93 -7.17
C CYS A 169 3.52 -3.38 -6.06
N PRO A 170 3.74 -4.12 -4.95
CA PRO A 170 4.61 -3.67 -3.87
C PRO A 170 6.10 -3.71 -4.23
N ARG A 171 6.47 -4.30 -5.38
CA ARG A 171 7.85 -4.30 -5.88
C ARG A 171 8.14 -3.17 -6.85
N TRP A 172 7.12 -2.65 -7.52
CA TRP A 172 7.30 -1.62 -8.52
C TRP A 172 7.46 -0.27 -7.80
N PRO A 173 8.49 0.55 -8.10
CA PRO A 173 8.62 1.86 -7.48
C PRO A 173 7.47 2.78 -7.90
N VAL A 174 6.68 3.20 -6.92
CA VAL A 174 5.43 3.94 -7.12
C VAL A 174 5.31 5.12 -6.16
N SER A 175 5.67 4.95 -4.88
CA SER A 175 5.31 5.89 -3.82
C SER A 175 5.86 7.29 -4.06
N VAL A 176 7.03 7.38 -4.68
CA VAL A 176 7.71 8.65 -5.01
C VAL A 176 7.01 9.49 -6.08
N ASN A 177 6.10 8.89 -6.86
CA ASN A 177 5.45 9.54 -7.99
C ASN A 177 4.01 9.97 -7.69
N LEU A 178 3.39 9.45 -6.62
CA LEU A 178 1.95 9.56 -6.40
C LEU A 178 1.51 11.01 -6.29
N GLU A 179 2.19 11.83 -5.49
CA GLU A 179 1.79 13.24 -5.33
C GLU A 179 1.95 14.06 -6.62
N ALA A 180 3.02 13.83 -7.37
CA ALA A 180 3.22 14.49 -8.66
C ALA A 180 2.13 14.07 -9.66
N LEU A 181 1.81 12.78 -9.73
CA LEU A 181 0.75 12.25 -10.57
C LEU A 181 -0.61 12.86 -10.24
N GLU A 182 -0.97 12.92 -8.96
CA GLU A 182 -2.24 13.49 -8.52
C GLU A 182 -2.34 14.98 -8.77
N ARG A 183 -1.24 15.73 -8.59
CA ARG A 183 -1.18 17.16 -8.91
C ARG A 183 -1.37 17.41 -10.40
N ASP A 184 -0.68 16.64 -11.25
CA ASP A 184 -0.67 16.87 -12.68
C ASP A 184 -1.95 16.38 -13.37
N THR A 185 -2.64 15.38 -12.81
CA THR A 185 -3.87 14.80 -13.39
C THR A 185 -5.14 15.28 -12.70
N GLY A 186 -5.04 15.81 -11.48
CA GLY A 186 -6.19 16.15 -10.64
C GLY A 186 -6.92 14.93 -10.05
N LYS A 187 -6.50 13.70 -10.37
CA LYS A 187 -7.15 12.44 -9.96
C LYS A 187 -6.33 11.74 -8.87
N PRO A 188 -6.96 11.13 -7.84
CA PRO A 188 -6.26 10.35 -6.83
C PRO A 188 -5.54 9.13 -7.41
N ALA A 189 -4.41 8.75 -6.81
CA ALA A 189 -3.59 7.62 -7.19
C ALA A 189 -3.26 6.74 -5.98
N VAL A 190 -3.47 5.43 -6.11
CA VAL A 190 -3.23 4.47 -5.03
C VAL A 190 -2.18 3.45 -5.44
N GLY A 191 -1.09 3.38 -4.68
CA GLY A 191 -0.07 2.33 -4.81
C GLY A 191 -0.20 1.26 -3.73
N SER A 192 0.22 0.03 -4.03
CA SER A 192 0.16 -1.10 -3.08
C SER A 192 0.86 -0.83 -1.73
N VAL A 193 2.12 -0.35 -1.76
CA VAL A 193 2.90 -0.08 -0.53
C VAL A 193 2.27 1.03 0.32
N GLN A 194 1.80 2.08 -0.35
CA GLN A 194 1.13 3.22 0.27
C GLN A 194 -0.17 2.80 0.96
N ALA A 195 -1.01 1.99 0.29
CA ALA A 195 -2.26 1.47 0.85
C ALA A 195 -2.03 0.57 2.07
N LEU A 196 -1.03 -0.31 2.01
CA LEU A 196 -0.64 -1.17 3.12
C LEU A 196 -0.20 -0.36 4.34
N LEU A 197 0.67 0.64 4.14
CA LEU A 197 1.13 1.50 5.22
C LEU A 197 -0.01 2.34 5.79
N TRP A 198 -0.84 2.95 4.95
CA TRP A 198 -2.01 3.71 5.36
C TRP A 198 -2.91 2.89 6.29
N LYS A 199 -3.26 1.66 5.87
CA LYS A 199 -4.11 0.78 6.65
C LYS A 199 -3.42 0.33 7.95
N ALA A 200 -2.13 0.03 7.91
CA ALA A 200 -1.36 -0.36 9.10
C ALA A 200 -1.30 0.78 10.14
N LEU A 201 -0.96 2.00 9.72
CA LEU A 201 -0.95 3.18 10.58
C LEU A 201 -2.32 3.47 11.17
N ARG A 202 -3.39 3.38 10.37
CA ARG A 202 -4.76 3.56 10.87
C ARG A 202 -5.13 2.52 11.92
N THR A 203 -4.76 1.26 11.70
CA THR A 203 -4.95 0.16 12.65
C THR A 203 -4.21 0.39 13.96
N LEU A 204 -3.03 1.02 13.91
CA LEU A 204 -2.24 1.42 15.09
C LEU A 204 -2.69 2.74 15.73
N GLY A 205 -3.81 3.33 15.30
CA GLY A 205 -4.34 4.57 15.85
C GLY A 205 -3.57 5.83 15.46
N TYR A 206 -2.65 5.75 14.49
CA TYR A 206 -1.98 6.93 13.93
C TYR A 206 -2.94 7.67 13.00
N ARG A 207 -3.08 8.98 13.20
CA ARG A 207 -4.03 9.86 12.49
C ARG A 207 -3.41 11.19 12.04
N GLN A 208 -2.09 11.28 11.98
CA GLN A 208 -1.44 12.50 11.48
C GLN A 208 -1.26 12.39 9.97
N PRO A 209 -1.47 13.48 9.21
CA PRO A 209 -1.26 13.46 7.77
C PRO A 209 0.23 13.24 7.45
N ILE A 210 0.50 12.46 6.41
CA ILE A 210 1.85 12.27 5.85
C ILE A 210 1.83 12.85 4.43
N LEU A 211 2.53 13.97 4.26
CA LEU A 211 2.62 14.70 2.99
C LEU A 211 3.76 14.16 2.11
N GLY A 212 3.73 14.44 0.81
CA GLY A 212 4.74 13.99 -0.16
C GLY A 212 4.38 12.69 -0.88
N TYR A 213 3.29 12.02 -0.49
CA TYR A 213 2.93 10.67 -0.91
C TYR A 213 1.46 10.54 -1.31
N GLY A 214 0.85 11.62 -1.81
CA GLY A 214 -0.51 11.62 -2.36
C GLY A 214 -1.63 11.69 -1.31
N ARG A 215 -2.87 11.87 -1.79
CA ARG A 215 -4.08 12.15 -1.02
C ARG A 215 -4.36 11.08 0.04
N LEU A 216 -4.09 9.81 -0.24
CA LEU A 216 -4.32 8.72 0.72
C LEU A 216 -3.50 8.89 2.01
N MET A 217 -2.24 9.29 1.89
CA MET A 217 -1.38 9.48 3.07
C MET A 217 -1.70 10.79 3.78
N ALA A 218 -2.14 11.82 3.04
CA ALA A 218 -2.64 13.06 3.60
C ALA A 218 -3.97 12.87 4.36
N SER A 219 -4.83 11.93 3.94
CA SER A 219 -6.12 11.63 4.56
C SER A 219 -6.04 10.73 5.80
N LEU A 220 -4.85 10.47 6.35
CA LEU A 220 -4.70 9.71 7.59
C LEU A 220 -5.46 10.34 8.78
N ALA A 221 -5.74 11.65 8.73
CA ALA A 221 -6.47 12.38 9.75
C ALA A 221 -8.00 12.20 9.69
N ASP A 222 -8.52 11.71 8.57
CA ASP A 222 -9.96 11.59 8.30
C ASP A 222 -10.62 10.43 9.04
#